data_AF-A0A147F534-F1
#
_entry.id   AF-A0A147F534-F1
#
_cell.length_a   1.000
_cell.length_b   1.000
_cell.length_c   1.000
_cell.angle_alpha   90.00
_cell.angle_beta   90.00
_cell.angle_gamma   90.00
#
_symmetry.space_group_name_H-M   'P 1'
#
loop_
_entity.id
_entity.type
_entity.pdbx_description
1 polymer ?
#
loop_
_entity_poly.entity_id
_entity_poly.type
_entity_poly.pdbx_seq_one_letter_code
_entity_poly.pdbx_strand_id
1 'polypeptide(L)' 'MHHRKLRRHGDHAPANLVHLCRACHNAVHADPKAAHAAGFIVWRHEDPREIAIEHGLLGRVKLDDTGRYGLAA' A
#
# COMPACT_ATOMS: atom_id res chain seq x y z
N MET A 1 -0.11 1.62 -11.94
CA MET A 1 0.37 2.08 -10.62
C MET A 1 -0.85 2.36 -9.74
N HIS A 2 -0.82 1.90 -8.49
CA HIS A 2 -1.89 2.05 -7.51
C HIS A 2 -1.41 2.96 -6.37
N HIS A 3 -2.22 3.97 -6.03
CA HIS A 3 -2.03 4.79 -4.83
C HIS A 3 -2.69 4.10 -3.65
N ARG A 4 -1.91 3.75 -2.62
CA ARG A 4 -2.44 3.11 -1.40
C ARG A 4 -3.31 4.09 -0.62
N LYS A 5 -2.81 5.31 -0.43
CA LYS A 5 -3.55 6.48 0.03
C LYS A 5 -3.90 7.34 -1.17
N LEU A 6 -5.20 7.63 -1.32
CA LEU A 6 -5.73 8.43 -2.43
C LEU A 6 -4.92 9.72 -2.64
N ARG A 7 -4.57 10.01 -3.91
CA ARG A 7 -3.74 11.16 -4.32
C ARG A 7 -4.21 12.53 -3.79
N ARG A 8 -5.52 12.74 -3.59
CA ARG A 8 -6.03 14.00 -2.99
C ARG A 8 -5.71 14.16 -1.50
N HIS A 9 -5.26 13.10 -0.85
CA HIS A 9 -4.97 13.02 0.59
C HIS A 9 -3.54 12.48 0.86
N GLY A 10 -2.77 12.16 -0.18
CA GLY A 10 -1.46 11.53 -0.08
C GLY A 10 -0.52 12.04 -1.18
N ASP A 11 0.75 11.67 -1.08
CA ASP A 11 1.79 12.06 -2.03
C ASP A 11 1.93 11.05 -3.18
N HIS A 12 2.90 11.30 -4.06
CA HIS A 12 3.31 10.37 -5.12
C HIS A 12 4.64 9.69 -4.79
N ALA A 13 4.97 9.55 -3.50
CA ALA A 13 6.21 8.93 -3.05
C ALA A 13 6.13 7.40 -3.15
N PRO A 14 7.25 6.68 -3.37
CA PRO A 14 7.28 5.22 -3.47
C PRO A 14 6.58 4.49 -2.31
N ALA A 15 6.64 5.01 -1.07
CA ALA A 15 5.93 4.41 0.07
C ALA A 15 4.40 4.33 -0.14
N ASN A 16 3.85 5.24 -0.95
CA ASN A 16 2.42 5.30 -1.26
C ASN A 16 2.04 4.55 -2.56
N LEU A 17 3.00 3.94 -3.24
CA LEU A 17 2.81 3.39 -4.58
C LEU A 17 3.11 1.91 -4.65
N VAL A 18 2.21 1.15 -5.29
CA VAL A 18 2.48 -0.24 -5.65
C VAL A 18 2.08 -0.52 -7.09
N HIS A 19 2.78 -1.46 -7.72
CA HIS A 19 2.44 -1.90 -9.06
C HIS A 19 1.51 -3.10 -9.00
N LEU A 20 0.29 -2.93 -9.48
CA LEU A 20 -0.72 -3.99 -9.57
C LEU A 20 -1.13 -4.17 -11.03
N CYS A 21 -1.43 -5.42 -11.41
CA CYS A 21 -2.14 -5.68 -12.64
C CYS A 21 -3.59 -5.18 -12.52
N ARG A 22 -4.31 -5.09 -13.65
CA ARG A 22 -5.68 -4.57 -13.68
C ARG A 22 -6.64 -5.35 -12.78
N ALA A 23 -6.52 -6.68 -12.73
CA ALA A 23 -7.38 -7.52 -11.90
C ALA A 23 -7.15 -7.25 -10.40
N CYS A 24 -5.89 -7.21 -9.96
CA CYS A 24 -5.55 -6.90 -8.57
C CYS A 24 -5.96 -5.47 -8.18
N HIS A 25 -5.77 -4.50 -9.08
CA HIS A 25 -6.22 -3.13 -8.85
C HIS A 25 -7.74 -3.06 -8.63
N ASN A 26 -8.52 -3.78 -9.43
CA ASN A 26 -9.98 -3.84 -9.25
C ASN A 26 -10.36 -4.54 -7.94
N ALA A 27 -9.68 -5.64 -7.59
CA ALA A 27 -9.95 -6.39 -6.36
C ALA A 27 -9.71 -5.55 -5.10
N VAL A 28 -8.62 -4.77 -5.07
CA VAL A 28 -8.30 -3.83 -3.98
C VAL A 28 -9.43 -2.81 -3.76
N HIS A 29 -10.08 -2.36 -4.82
CA HIS A 29 -11.19 -1.43 -4.73
C HIS A 29 -12.56 -2.09 -4.47
N ALA A 30 -12.69 -3.40 -4.67
CA ALA A 30 -13.93 -4.14 -4.42
C ALA A 30 -14.18 -4.37 -2.92
N ASP A 31 -13.11 -4.60 -2.13
CA ASP A 31 -13.18 -4.68 -0.66
C ASP A 31 -12.08 -3.82 -0.01
N PRO A 32 -12.37 -2.52 0.24
CA PRO A 32 -11.38 -1.64 0.82
C PRO A 32 -10.96 -1.99 2.25
N LYS A 33 -11.79 -2.72 3.02
CA LYS A 33 -11.46 -3.11 4.39
C LYS A 33 -10.43 -4.23 4.39
N ALA A 34 -10.66 -5.27 3.59
CA ALA A 34 -9.67 -6.34 3.41
C ALA A 34 -8.37 -5.78 2.80
N ALA A 35 -8.48 -4.89 1.81
CA ALA A 35 -7.32 -4.26 1.21
C ALA A 35 -6.53 -3.38 2.19
N HIS A 36 -7.19 -2.69 3.13
CA HIS A 36 -6.52 -1.95 4.20
C HIS A 36 -5.80 -2.89 5.17
N ALA A 37 -6.44 -3.99 5.58
CA ALA A 37 -5.82 -4.98 6.46
C ALA A 37 -4.51 -5.57 5.88
N ALA A 38 -4.51 -5.81 4.56
CA ALA A 38 -3.34 -6.26 3.80
C ALA A 38 -2.39 -5.12 3.36
N GLY A 39 -2.73 -3.85 3.66
CA GLY A 39 -1.90 -2.67 3.39
C GLY A 39 -1.92 -2.13 1.96
N PHE A 40 -2.80 -2.61 1.09
CA PHE A 40 -2.99 -2.08 -0.28
C PHE A 40 -3.84 -0.80 -0.32
N ILE A 41 -4.58 -0.50 0.75
CA ILE A 41 -5.24 0.79 0.96
C ILE A 41 -4.77 1.37 2.29
N VAL A 42 -4.67 2.69 2.37
CA VAL A 42 -4.29 3.46 3.56
C VAL A 42 -5.33 4.56 3.78
N TRP A 43 -5.86 4.67 5.00
CA TRP A 43 -6.89 5.65 5.31
C TRP A 43 -6.34 7.07 5.31
N ARG A 44 -7.24 8.05 5.17
CA ARG A 44 -6.87 9.47 5.04
C ARG A 44 -5.99 10.00 6.19
N HIS A 45 -6.13 9.43 7.39
CA HIS A 45 -5.43 9.89 8.60
C HIS A 45 -4.16 9.10 8.91
N GLU A 46 -3.85 8.08 8.10
CA GLU A 46 -2.67 7.22 8.28
C GLU A 46 -1.52 7.66 7.37
N ASP A 47 -0.30 7.26 7.74
CA ASP A 47 0.91 7.44 6.92
C ASP A 47 1.22 6.15 6.15
N PRO A 48 1.30 6.17 4.81
CA PRO A 48 1.71 5.01 4.02
C PRO A 48 3.05 4.36 4.43
N ARG A 49 3.95 5.12 5.06
CA ARG A 49 5.26 4.63 5.55
C ARG A 49 5.10 3.73 6.77
N GLU A 50 4.04 3.95 7.56
CA GLU A 50 3.79 3.21 8.79
C GLU A 50 2.88 1.99 8.61
N ILE A 51 2.12 1.95 7.51
CA ILE A 51 1.25 0.82 7.20
C ILE A 51 2.03 -0.23 6.43
N ALA A 52 2.22 -1.40 7.02
CA ALA A 52 2.85 -2.53 6.36
C ALA A 52 1.91 -3.15 5.30
N ILE A 53 2.49 -3.56 4.18
CA ILE A 53 1.83 -4.26 3.08
C ILE A 53 2.22 -5.74 3.05
N GLU A 54 1.29 -6.60 2.67
CA GLU A 54 1.58 -8.00 2.42
C GLU A 54 2.41 -8.18 1.14
N HIS A 55 3.61 -8.73 1.29
CA HIS A 55 4.50 -9.11 0.22
C HIS A 55 4.52 -10.63 0.07
N GLY A 56 4.24 -11.13 -1.12
CA GLY A 56 4.03 -12.57 -1.37
C GLY A 56 5.20 -13.50 -1.03
N LEU A 57 6.42 -12.96 -0.90
CA LEU A 57 7.62 -13.73 -0.53
C LEU A 57 8.15 -13.43 0.88
N LEU A 58 7.83 -12.25 1.43
CA LEU A 58 8.53 -11.73 2.62
C LEU A 58 7.59 -11.54 3.81
N GLY A 59 6.30 -11.86 3.65
CA GLY A 59 5.29 -11.50 4.63
C GLY A 59 5.07 -9.99 4.64
N ARG A 60 4.84 -9.41 5.81
CA ARG A 60 4.51 -7.98 5.92
C ARG A 60 5.77 -7.13 5.86
N VAL A 61 5.75 -6.08 5.03
CA VAL A 61 6.86 -5.14 4.87
C VAL A 61 6.38 -3.69 4.93
N LYS A 62 7.20 -2.78 5.46
CA LYS A 62 7.01 -1.33 5.32
C LYS A 62 7.77 -0.83 4.11
N LEU A 63 7.18 0.13 3.39
CA LEU A 63 7.78 0.76 2.21
C LEU A 63 8.30 2.14 2.59
N ASP A 64 9.46 2.53 2.04
CA ASP A 64 10.02 3.87 2.23
C ASP A 64 9.98 4.72 0.94
N ASP A 65 10.33 6.00 1.07
CA ASP A 65 10.29 6.96 -0.04
C ASP A 65 11.43 6.79 -1.04
N THR A 66 12.40 5.91 -0.75
CA THR A 66 13.50 5.57 -1.67
C THR A 66 13.19 4.34 -2.52
N GLY A 67 12.02 3.71 -2.30
CA GLY A 67 11.60 2.49 -2.98
C GLY A 67 12.18 1.21 -2.36
N ARG A 68 12.73 1.30 -1.14
CA ARG A 68 13.16 0.11 -0.38
C ARG A 68 12.03 -0.37 0.52
N TYR A 69 12.22 -1.56 1.07
CA TYR A 69 11.31 -2.16 2.03
C TYR A 69 12.08 -2.78 3.20
N GLY A 70 11.44 -2.82 4.36
CA GLY A 70 11.92 -3.51 5.55
C GLY A 70 10.84 -4.43 6.11
N LEU A 71 11.23 -5.56 6.71
CA LEU A 71 10.28 -6.46 7.38
C LEU A 71 9.55 -5.70 8.49
N ALA A 72 8.23 -5.86 8.55
CA ALA A 72 7.43 -5.36 9.66
C ALA A 72 7.49 -6.41 10.78
N ALA A 73 7.99 -6.01 11.95
CA ALA A 73 7.99 -6.83 13.17
C ALA A 73 6.58 -7.03 13.74
#